data_AF-A0A9W9W073-F1
#
_entry.id   AF-A0A9W9W073-F1
#
_cell.length_a   1.000
_cell.length_b   1.000
_cell.length_c   1.000
_cell.angle_alpha   90.00
_cell.angle_beta   90.00
_cell.angle_gamma   90.00
#
_symmetry.space_group_name_H-M   'P 1'
#
loop_
_entity.id
_entity.type
_entity.pdbx_description
1 polymer ?
#
loop_
_entity_poly.entity_id
_entity_poly.type
_entity_poly.pdbx_seq_one_letter_code
_entity_poly.pdbx_strand_id
1 'polypeptide(L)'
;MFFQSCETYDLKLDQACIFLQDRTKASINGTFHVNLPHKNSFKSIQVKLVGILKIPRDDYLIRNDRQLITSTSHQSIGASETLNSFQLPAGYYEFPFSIPLAGRNP
;
A
#
# COMPACT_ATOMS: atom_id res chain seq x y z
N MET A 1 -32.89 -11.37 9.77
CA MET A 1 -31.95 -10.99 8.70
C MET A 1 -30.65 -10.59 9.36
N PHE A 2 -29.64 -11.46 9.35
CA PHE A 2 -28.32 -11.13 9.90
C PHE A 2 -27.51 -10.49 8.78
N PHE A 3 -27.33 -9.17 8.81
CA PHE A 3 -26.33 -8.54 7.98
C PHE A 3 -24.97 -9.06 8.48
N GLN A 4 -24.37 -9.94 7.68
CA GLN A 4 -23.00 -10.40 7.91
C GLN A 4 -22.11 -9.17 7.77
N SER A 5 -21.71 -8.61 8.90
CA SER A 5 -20.93 -7.39 8.96
C SER A 5 -19.55 -7.69 8.39
N CYS A 6 -19.29 -7.20 7.18
CA CYS A 6 -18.06 -7.46 6.45
C CYS A 6 -17.01 -6.41 6.83
N GLU A 7 -15.79 -6.86 7.09
CA GLU A 7 -14.64 -5.97 7.18
C GLU A 7 -14.47 -5.24 5.85
N THR A 8 -14.40 -3.92 5.90
CA THR A 8 -14.18 -3.10 4.70
C THR A 8 -12.90 -2.31 4.88
N TYR A 9 -12.13 -2.24 3.81
CA TYR A 9 -10.89 -1.47 3.77
C TYR A 9 -10.81 -0.70 2.46
N ASP A 10 -10.19 0.47 2.52
CA ASP A 10 -9.98 1.34 1.37
C ASP A 10 -8.62 2.03 1.49
N LEU A 11 -8.01 2.34 0.35
CA LEU A 11 -6.74 3.05 0.28
C LEU A 11 -6.95 4.31 -0.55
N LYS A 12 -6.91 5.47 0.11
CA LYS A 12 -7.08 6.76 -0.54
C LYS A 12 -5.74 7.44 -0.69
N LEU A 13 -5.41 7.81 -1.91
CA LEU A 13 -4.24 8.65 -2.21
C LEU A 13 -4.66 10.12 -2.16
N ASP A 14 -3.83 10.96 -1.57
CA ASP A 14 -4.06 12.41 -1.56
C ASP A 14 -4.00 12.99 -2.97
N GLN A 15 -3.17 12.37 -3.83
CA GLN A 15 -2.96 12.75 -5.21
C GLN A 15 -2.94 11.51 -6.10
N ALA A 16 -3.71 11.55 -7.20
CA ALA A 16 -3.71 10.48 -8.19
C ALA A 16 -2.44 10.49 -9.09
N CYS A 17 -1.75 11.62 -9.17
CA CYS A 17 -0.56 11.82 -10.00
C CYS A 17 0.48 12.63 -9.25
N ILE A 18 1.75 12.22 -9.37
CA ILE A 18 2.89 12.91 -8.77
C ILE A 18 3.88 13.22 -9.88
N PHE A 19 4.26 14.49 -10.00
CA PHE A 19 5.26 14.92 -10.94
C PHE A 19 6.63 14.87 -10.29
N LEU A 20 7.50 14.02 -10.81
CA LEU A 20 8.88 13.90 -10.36
C LEU A 20 9.72 14.99 -11.03
N GLN A 21 10.17 15.97 -10.27
CA GLN A 21 11.21 16.91 -10.69
C GLN A 21 12.55 16.46 -10.10
N ASP A 22 13.64 16.58 -10.87
CA ASP A 22 14.99 16.06 -10.54
C ASP A 22 15.57 16.53 -9.18
N ARG A 23 14.97 17.52 -8.54
CA ARG A 23 15.48 18.12 -7.28
C ARG A 23 14.55 17.97 -6.09
N THR A 24 13.34 17.44 -6.26
CA THR A 24 12.34 17.36 -5.19
C THR A 24 12.25 15.94 -4.65
N LYS A 25 12.41 15.79 -3.32
CA LYS A 25 12.01 14.56 -2.62
C LYS A 25 10.48 14.47 -2.71
N ALA A 26 9.98 13.68 -3.64
CA ALA A 26 8.56 13.40 -3.76
C ALA A 26 8.17 12.21 -2.88
N SER A 27 6.96 12.21 -2.35
CA SER A 27 6.40 11.12 -1.57
C SER A 27 4.99 10.80 -2.07
N ILE A 28 4.61 9.53 -2.01
CA ILE A 28 3.21 9.11 -2.15
C ILE A 28 2.59 9.18 -0.77
N ASN A 29 1.60 10.05 -0.64
CA ASN A 29 0.84 10.23 0.59
C ASN A 29 -0.58 9.70 0.40
N GLY A 30 -1.16 9.25 1.50
CA GLY A 30 -2.53 8.80 1.52
C GLY A 30 -2.93 8.31 2.89
N THR A 31 -4.15 7.76 2.95
CA THR A 31 -4.72 7.20 4.15
C THR A 31 -5.27 5.81 3.86
N PHE A 32 -4.91 4.85 4.70
CA PHE A 32 -5.51 3.52 4.72
C PHE A 32 -6.68 3.53 5.72
N HIS A 33 -7.87 3.26 5.20
CA HIS A 33 -9.11 3.24 5.96
C HIS A 33 -9.49 1.79 6.22
N VAL A 34 -9.87 1.46 7.45
CA VAL A 34 -10.40 0.13 7.78
C VAL A 34 -11.56 0.26 8.74
N ASN A 35 -12.67 -0.40 8.41
CA ASN A 35 -13.82 -0.54 9.26
C ASN A 35 -13.91 -1.99 9.73
N LEU A 36 -13.75 -2.16 11.04
CA LEU A 36 -13.78 -3.45 11.72
C LEU A 36 -15.13 -3.62 12.40
N PRO A 37 -15.95 -4.60 11.99
CA PRO A 37 -17.24 -4.85 12.60
C PRO A 37 -17.12 -5.49 13.99
N HIS A 38 -16.00 -6.17 14.24
CA HIS A 38 -15.69 -6.87 15.48
C HIS A 38 -14.23 -6.62 15.87
N LYS A 39 -13.89 -6.95 17.11
CA LYS A 39 -12.52 -6.89 17.60
C LYS A 39 -11.65 -7.91 16.86
N ASN A 40 -10.54 -7.45 16.27
CA ASN A 40 -9.60 -8.29 15.52
C ASN A 40 -8.17 -8.13 16.01
N SER A 41 -7.34 -9.14 15.74
CA SER A 41 -5.91 -9.15 16.05
C SER A 41 -5.08 -9.02 14.78
N PHE A 42 -4.17 -8.06 14.74
CA PHE A 42 -3.30 -7.77 13.61
C PHE A 42 -1.85 -8.00 14.00
N LYS A 43 -1.07 -8.62 13.11
CA LYS A 43 0.40 -8.71 13.28
C LYS A 43 1.05 -7.38 12.92
N SER A 44 0.72 -6.89 11.73
CA SER A 44 1.12 -5.58 11.26
C SER A 44 0.15 -5.11 10.17
N ILE A 45 0.10 -3.79 9.98
CA ILE A 45 -0.55 -3.10 8.88
C ILE A 45 0.57 -2.35 8.16
N GLN A 46 0.74 -2.64 6.88
CA GLN A 46 1.83 -2.10 6.07
C GLN A 46 1.30 -1.62 4.73
N VAL A 47 1.81 -0.49 4.26
CA VAL A 47 1.58 0.01 2.91
C VAL A 47 2.82 -0.26 2.09
N LYS A 48 2.64 -0.82 0.89
CA LYS A 48 3.72 -1.18 -0.03
C LYS A 48 3.59 -0.44 -1.35
N LEU A 49 4.66 0.23 -1.75
CA LEU A 49 4.84 0.77 -3.09
C LEU A 49 5.64 -0.22 -3.94
N VAL A 50 5.10 -0.59 -5.10
CA VAL A 50 5.75 -1.51 -6.05
C VAL A 50 5.85 -0.86 -7.42
N GLY A 51 7.07 -0.68 -7.91
CA GLY A 51 7.32 -0.31 -9.29
C GLY A 51 7.35 -1.56 -10.16
N ILE A 52 6.60 -1.57 -11.26
CA ILE A 52 6.52 -2.70 -12.20
C ILE A 52 6.82 -2.19 -13.61
N LEU A 53 7.84 -2.75 -14.24
CA LEU A 53 8.11 -2.58 -15.66
C LEU A 53 7.42 -3.71 -16.43
N LYS A 54 6.53 -3.34 -17.34
CA LYS A 54 5.90 -4.27 -18.29
C LYS A 54 6.43 -3.96 -19.68
N ILE A 55 7.05 -4.95 -20.33
CA ILE A 55 7.54 -4.83 -21.71
C ILE A 55 6.57 -5.63 -22.59
N PRO A 56 5.63 -4.98 -23.29
CA PRO A 56 4.74 -5.68 -24.21
C PRO A 56 5.57 -6.27 -25.35
N ARG A 57 5.23 -7.48 -25.81
CA ARG A 57 5.79 -8.08 -27.03
C ARG A 57 4.66 -8.48 -27.96
N ASP A 58 4.88 -8.34 -29.27
CA ASP A 58 3.93 -8.82 -30.26
C ASP A 58 3.74 -10.34 -30.12
N ASP A 59 2.47 -10.73 -30.01
CA ASP A 59 1.95 -12.04 -29.58
C ASP A 59 2.33 -13.24 -30.47
N TYR A 60 3.20 -13.06 -31.47
CA TYR A 60 3.41 -14.08 -32.49
C TYR A 60 4.30 -15.24 -32.06
N LEU A 61 5.13 -15.10 -30.99
CA LEU A 61 6.09 -16.15 -30.64
C LEU A 61 6.26 -16.46 -29.14
N ILE A 62 5.89 -15.58 -28.19
CA ILE A 62 6.15 -15.82 -26.76
C ILE A 62 5.02 -15.24 -25.90
N ARG A 63 4.20 -16.11 -25.31
CA ARG A 63 3.00 -15.78 -24.50
C ARG A 63 3.28 -15.33 -23.06
N ASN A 64 4.50 -14.87 -22.77
CA ASN A 64 4.91 -14.46 -21.43
C ASN A 64 5.32 -12.99 -21.46
N ASP A 65 4.38 -12.11 -21.09
CA ASP A 65 4.69 -10.74 -20.68
C ASP A 65 5.70 -10.79 -19.54
N ARG A 66 6.92 -10.33 -19.80
CA ARG A 66 7.93 -10.18 -18.75
C ARG A 66 7.55 -8.95 -17.92
N GLN A 67 6.95 -9.20 -16.76
CA GLN A 67 6.79 -8.18 -15.72
C GLN A 67 8.01 -8.25 -14.79
N LEU A 68 8.71 -7.13 -14.63
CA LEU A 68 9.84 -7.00 -13.72
C LEU A 68 9.49 -6.02 -12.61
N ILE A 69 9.65 -6.43 -11.35
CA ILE A 69 9.58 -5.50 -10.22
C ILE A 69 10.86 -4.67 -10.23
N THR A 70 10.74 -3.36 -10.44
CA THR A 70 11.87 -2.43 -10.52
C THR A 70 12.17 -1.75 -9.19
N SER A 71 11.17 -1.62 -8.32
CA SER A 71 11.33 -1.05 -6.99
C SER A 71 10.33 -1.64 -6.02
N THR A 72 10.70 -1.68 -4.74
CA THR A 72 9.80 -1.99 -3.64
C THR A 72 10.16 -1.12 -2.46
N SER A 73 9.19 -0.39 -1.94
CA SER A 73 9.29 0.35 -0.69
C SER A 73 8.09 0.02 0.18
N HIS A 74 8.27 0.00 1.49
CA HIS A 74 7.20 -0.32 2.43
C HIS A 74 7.27 0.60 3.65
N GLN A 75 6.11 0.90 4.20
CA GLN A 75 5.97 1.62 5.46
C GLN A 75 5.05 0.82 6.38
N SER A 76 5.52 0.53 7.59
CA SER A 76 4.68 -0.02 8.64
C SER A 76 3.89 1.11 9.27
N ILE A 77 2.55 1.01 9.20
CA ILE A 77 1.61 2.04 9.69
C ILE A 77 0.83 1.58 10.92
N GLY A 78 0.91 0.30 11.26
CA GLY A 78 0.43 -0.24 12.52
C GLY A 78 1.20 -1.51 12.86
N ALA A 79 2.03 -1.47 13.89
CA ALA A 79 2.70 -2.64 14.44
C ALA A 79 2.93 -2.40 15.93
N SER A 80 2.94 -3.46 16.72
CA SER A 80 3.41 -3.36 18.10
C SER A 80 4.89 -3.73 18.13
N GLU A 81 5.72 -2.85 18.69
CA GLU A 81 7.17 -3.07 18.82
C GLU A 81 7.49 -4.12 19.90
N THR A 82 6.60 -4.27 20.88
CA THR A 82 6.78 -5.15 22.04
C THR A 82 6.01 -6.46 21.94
N LEU A 83 4.92 -6.47 21.17
CA LEU A 83 4.06 -7.64 20.99
C LEU A 83 4.04 -8.02 19.51
N ASN A 84 4.16 -9.31 19.20
CA ASN A 84 4.07 -9.83 17.82
C ASN A 84 2.69 -9.62 17.16
N SER A 85 1.72 -9.05 17.89
CA SER A 85 0.40 -8.66 17.42
C SER A 85 -0.22 -7.61 18.33
N PHE A 86 -1.18 -6.84 17.79
CA PHE A 86 -2.01 -5.91 18.54
C PHE A 86 -3.48 -6.13 18.21
N GLN A 87 -4.36 -5.75 19.13
CA GLN A 87 -5.81 -5.89 18.95
C GLN A 87 -6.42 -4.53 18.68
N LEU A 88 -7.27 -4.46 17.65
CA LEU A 88 -8.12 -3.29 17.39
C LEU A 88 -9.57 -3.66 17.74
N PRO A 89 -10.26 -2.85 18.56
CA PRO A 89 -11.69 -3.02 18.78
C PRO A 89 -12.50 -2.77 17.51
N ALA A 90 -13.80 -3.08 17.55
CA ALA A 90 -14.71 -2.71 16.48
C ALA A 90 -14.72 -1.18 16.32
N GLY A 91 -14.72 -0.70 15.08
CA GLY A 91 -14.66 0.71 14.79
C GLY A 91 -14.03 1.01 13.44
N TYR A 92 -14.00 2.30 13.14
CA TYR A 92 -13.41 2.84 11.93
C TYR A 92 -12.06 3.49 12.26
N TYR A 93 -11.04 3.12 11.50
CA TYR A 93 -9.66 3.55 11.71
C TYR A 93 -9.09 4.16 10.44
N GLU A 94 -8.23 5.15 10.64
CA GLU A 94 -7.50 5.84 9.58
C GLU A 94 -6.02 5.81 9.90
N PHE A 95 -5.23 5.26 8.96
CA PHE A 95 -3.79 5.14 9.08
C PHE A 95 -3.12 5.95 7.96
N PRO A 96 -2.66 7.17 8.25
CA PRO A 96 -1.95 7.98 7.27
C PRO A 96 -0.60 7.36 6.94
N PHE A 97 -0.16 7.49 5.68
CA PHE A 97 1.13 7.02 5.21
C PHE A 97 1.78 8.06 4.29
N SER A 98 3.11 7.98 4.20
CA SER A 98 3.95 8.82 3.33
C SER A 98 5.17 8.00 2.93
N ILE A 99 5.14 7.43 1.73
CA ILE A 99 6.23 6.63 1.18
C ILE A 99 7.09 7.51 0.27
N PRO A 100 8.36 7.77 0.60
CA PRO A 100 9.24 8.55 -0.26
C PRO A 100 9.51 7.80 -1.56
N LEU A 101 9.39 8.51 -2.68
CA LEU A 101 9.84 8.03 -3.98
C LEU A 101 11.34 8.19 -4.02
N ALA A 102 12.06 7.07 -4.20
CA ALA A 102 13.50 7.12 -4.40
C ALA A 102 13.78 7.98 -5.65
N GLY A 103 14.42 9.13 -5.46
CA GLY A 103 15.03 9.86 -6.55
C GLY A 103 16.02 8.94 -7.24
N ARG A 104 16.12 9.04 -8.57
CA ARG A 104 17.12 8.31 -9.36
C ARG A 104 18.48 8.56 -8.70
N ASN A 105 19.12 7.53 -8.17
CA ASN A 105 20.55 7.64 -7.86
C ASN A 105 21.24 7.88 -9.21
N PRO A 106 22.07 8.94 -9.33
CA PRO A 106 22.79 9.26 -10.56
C PRO A 106 23.70 8.13 -11.02
#